data_AF-A0A955XGZ3-F1
#
_entry.id   AF-A0A955XGZ3-F1
#
_cell.length_a   1.000
_cell.length_b   1.000
_cell.length_c   1.000
_cell.angle_alpha   90.00
_cell.angle_beta   90.00
_cell.angle_gamma   90.00
#
_symmetry.space_group_name_H-M   'P 1'
#
loop_
_entity.id
_entity.type
_entity.pdbx_description
1 polymer ?
#
loop_
_entity_poly.entity_id
_entity_poly.type
_entity_poly.pdbx_seq_one_letter_code
_entity_poly.pdbx_strand_id
1 'polypeptide(L)'
;MPYRLEDRVDRAVRRVATEQIDRALRAIDDLEDRHEAVHQVRKRCKKVRGLLRLIRPVCPAYDQENACLRDAARRVSDVRDASSHLET
;
A
#
# COMPACT_ATOMS: atom_id res chain seq x y z
N MET A 1 -3.38 33.35 -5.98
CA MET A 1 -3.97 32.32 -5.10
C MET A 1 -2.87 31.76 -4.20
N PRO A 2 -2.73 32.20 -2.95
CA PRO A 2 -1.77 31.61 -2.03
C PRO A 2 -2.28 30.24 -1.55
N TYR A 3 -1.52 29.19 -1.80
CA TYR A 3 -1.78 27.85 -1.27
C TYR A 3 -1.38 27.82 0.22
N ARG A 4 -2.32 27.42 1.09
CA ARG A 4 -2.08 27.24 2.53
C ARG A 4 -2.18 25.75 2.86
N LEU A 5 -1.12 25.22 3.46
CA LEU A 5 -1.13 23.87 4.02
C LEU A 5 -1.78 23.94 5.40
N GLU A 6 -2.86 23.19 5.61
CA GLU A 6 -3.57 23.13 6.88
C GLU A 6 -2.80 22.34 7.96
N ASP A 7 -1.93 21.44 7.53
CA ASP A 7 -1.14 20.54 8.38
C ASP A 7 0.34 20.57 7.99
N ARG A 8 1.21 20.15 8.91
CA ARG A 8 2.61 19.88 8.55
C ARG A 8 2.68 18.73 7.56
N VAL A 9 3.50 18.89 6.53
CA VAL A 9 3.62 17.93 5.41
C VAL A 9 3.98 16.53 5.91
N ASP A 10 4.87 16.41 6.89
CA ASP A 10 5.26 15.14 7.49
C ASP A 10 4.08 14.43 8.16
N ARG A 11 3.23 15.17 8.87
CA ARG A 11 2.02 14.64 9.50
C ARG A 11 1.01 14.18 8.45
N ALA A 12 0.80 14.98 7.42
CA ALA A 12 -0.11 14.66 6.32
C ALA A 12 0.34 13.40 5.57
N VAL A 13 1.64 13.26 5.29
CA VAL A 13 2.20 12.07 4.64
C VAL A 13 2.00 10.83 5.48
N ARG A 14 2.33 10.89 6.78
CA ARG A 14 2.13 9.75 7.70
C ARG A 14 0.65 9.35 7.76
N ARG A 15 -0.25 10.32 7.90
CA ARG A 15 -1.70 10.07 7.91
C ARG A 15 -2.17 9.37 6.64
N VAL A 16 -1.82 9.88 5.46
CA VAL A 16 -2.25 9.30 4.19
C VAL A 16 -1.66 7.88 4.00
N ALA A 17 -0.40 7.67 4.39
CA ALA A 17 0.23 6.35 4.34
C ALA A 17 -0.52 5.35 5.22
N THR A 18 -0.77 5.69 6.49
CA THR A 18 -1.54 4.86 7.43
C THR A 18 -2.96 4.59 6.91
N GLU A 19 -3.67 5.60 6.43
CA GLU A 19 -5.02 5.41 5.88
C GLU A 19 -5.04 4.45 4.67
N GLN A 20 -4.00 4.44 3.83
CA GLN A 20 -3.94 3.47 2.73
C GLN A 20 -3.62 2.06 3.23
N ILE A 21 -2.78 1.92 4.26
CA ILE A 21 -2.46 0.63 4.89
C ILE A 21 -3.70 0.06 5.57
N ASP A 22 -4.42 0.85 6.36
CA ASP A 22 -5.67 0.42 7.01
C ASP A 22 -6.72 -0.03 6.00
N ARG A 23 -6.86 0.70 4.88
CA ARG A 23 -7.75 0.30 3.78
C ARG A 23 -7.28 -0.98 3.08
N ALA A 24 -5.99 -1.28 3.08
CA ALA A 24 -5.47 -2.52 2.54
C ALA A 24 -5.80 -3.69 3.46
N LEU A 25 -5.65 -3.51 4.77
CA LEU A 25 -6.01 -4.51 5.78
C LEU A 25 -7.52 -4.80 5.77
N ARG A 26 -8.36 -3.75 5.78
CA ARG A 26 -9.82 -3.92 5.66
C ARG A 26 -10.24 -4.62 4.38
N ALA A 27 -9.53 -4.40 3.27
CA ALA A 27 -9.82 -5.12 2.03
C ALA A 27 -9.55 -6.64 2.16
N ILE A 28 -8.66 -7.06 3.06
CA ILE A 28 -8.43 -8.48 3.37
C ILE A 28 -9.55 -9.03 4.24
N ASP A 29 -10.02 -8.26 5.21
CA ASP A 29 -11.03 -8.71 6.18
C ASP A 29 -12.46 -8.67 5.64
N ASP A 30 -12.80 -7.64 4.85
CA ASP A 30 -14.19 -7.30 4.49
C ASP A 30 -14.62 -7.84 3.12
N LEU A 31 -13.69 -8.19 2.22
CA LEU A 31 -14.02 -8.59 0.85
C LEU A 31 -14.11 -10.12 0.72
N GLU A 32 -15.28 -10.60 0.30
CA GLU A 32 -15.53 -12.01 0.02
C GLU A 32 -14.78 -12.49 -1.24
N ASP A 33 -14.74 -11.67 -2.29
CA ASP A 33 -13.95 -11.96 -3.48
C ASP A 33 -12.47 -11.72 -3.20
N ARG A 34 -11.73 -12.82 -3.02
CA ARG A 34 -10.29 -12.83 -2.80
C ARG A 34 -9.50 -12.15 -3.93
N HIS A 35 -9.93 -12.27 -5.19
CA HIS A 35 -9.24 -11.60 -6.30
C HIS A 35 -9.39 -10.08 -6.19
N GLU A 36 -10.58 -9.61 -5.83
CA GLU A 36 -10.82 -8.19 -5.57
C GLU A 36 -10.06 -7.71 -4.33
N ALA A 37 -9.99 -8.51 -3.25
CA ALA A 37 -9.17 -8.22 -2.07
C ALA A 37 -7.69 -8.01 -2.44
N VAL A 38 -7.10 -8.95 -3.18
CA VAL A 38 -5.71 -8.86 -3.67
C VAL A 38 -5.53 -7.62 -4.56
N HIS A 39 -6.47 -7.35 -5.47
CA HIS A 39 -6.42 -6.17 -6.33
C HIS A 39 -6.42 -4.88 -5.51
N GLN A 40 -7.29 -4.76 -4.52
CA GLN A 40 -7.36 -3.59 -3.64
C GLN A 40 -6.09 -3.43 -2.81
N VAL A 41 -5.56 -4.49 -2.20
CA VAL A 41 -4.28 -4.45 -1.47
C VAL A 41 -3.16 -3.92 -2.37
N ARG A 42 -3.00 -4.48 -3.57
CA ARG A 42 -1.98 -4.04 -4.54
C ARG A 42 -2.16 -2.57 -4.93
N LYS A 43 -3.40 -2.14 -5.15
CA LYS A 43 -3.75 -0.75 -5.45
C LYS A 43 -3.35 0.18 -4.31
N ARG A 44 -3.57 -0.20 -3.05
CA ARG A 44 -3.16 0.59 -1.87
C ARG A 44 -1.63 0.65 -1.73
N CYS A 45 -0.93 -0.48 -1.86
CA CYS A 45 0.54 -0.49 -1.86
C CYS A 45 1.13 0.43 -2.95
N LYS A 46 0.54 0.42 -4.16
CA LYS A 46 0.94 1.32 -5.25
C LYS A 46 0.76 2.80 -4.87
N LYS A 47 -0.34 3.15 -4.18
CA LYS A 47 -0.58 4.52 -3.70
C LYS A 47 0.45 4.96 -2.67
N VAL A 48 0.75 4.13 -1.67
CA VAL A 48 1.76 4.45 -0.64
C VAL A 48 3.14 4.63 -1.27
N ARG A 49 3.53 3.75 -2.21
CA ARG A 49 4.80 3.91 -2.94
C ARG A 49 4.85 5.20 -3.77
N GLY A 50 3.73 5.60 -4.37
CA GLY A 50 3.60 6.90 -5.04
C GLY A 50 3.81 8.07 -4.07
N LEU A 51 3.21 7.99 -2.88
CA LEU A 51 3.38 8.99 -1.82
C LEU A 51 4.83 9.09 -1.33
N LEU A 52 5.50 7.96 -1.07
CA LEU A 52 6.91 7.93 -0.68
C LEU A 52 7.81 8.53 -1.75
N ARG A 53 7.49 8.31 -3.03
CA ARG A 53 8.24 8.91 -4.14
C ARG A 53 8.14 10.44 -4.16
N LEU A 54 7.03 11.03 -3.72
CA LEU A 54 6.89 12.49 -3.61
C LEU A 54 7.83 13.09 -2.56
N ILE A 55 8.09 12.35 -1.47
CA ILE A 55 8.97 12.81 -0.38
C ILE A 55 10.38 12.25 -0.45
N ARG A 56 10.75 11.56 -1.54
CA ARG A 56 12.05 10.90 -1.70
C ARG A 56 13.26 11.78 -1.30
N PRO A 57 13.34 13.07 -1.68
CA PRO A 57 14.50 13.90 -1.33
C PRO A 57 14.72 14.09 0.18
N VAL A 58 13.69 13.91 0.99
CA VAL A 58 13.71 14.11 2.45
C VAL A 58 13.39 12.83 3.23
N CYS A 59 13.37 11.68 2.55
CA CYS A 59 13.04 10.38 3.14
C CYS A 59 14.21 9.41 2.99
N PRO A 60 15.14 9.36 3.96
CA PRO A 60 16.30 8.47 3.91
C PRO A 60 15.93 6.98 3.79
N ALA A 61 14.78 6.59 4.36
CA ALA A 61 14.27 5.23 4.31
C ALA A 61 13.53 4.88 3.00
N TYR A 62 13.47 5.78 2.02
CA TYR A 62 12.66 5.62 0.80
C TYR A 62 12.90 4.28 0.11
N ASP A 63 14.16 3.90 -0.13
CA ASP A 63 14.47 2.68 -0.89
C ASP A 63 14.04 1.42 -0.13
N GLN A 64 14.24 1.38 1.19
CA GLN A 64 13.82 0.29 2.07
C GLN A 64 12.30 0.16 2.09
N GLU A 65 11.57 1.25 2.33
CA GLU A 65 10.12 1.25 2.43
C GLU A 65 9.45 0.92 1.09
N ASN A 66 9.98 1.48 0.00
CA ASN A 66 9.51 1.19 -1.35
C ASN A 66 9.76 -0.27 -1.75
N ALA A 67 10.88 -0.87 -1.31
CA ALA A 67 11.15 -2.31 -1.47
C ALA A 67 10.17 -3.16 -0.65
N CYS A 68 10.04 -2.87 0.65
CA CYS A 68 9.11 -3.56 1.54
C CYS A 68 7.68 -3.59 0.97
N LEU A 69 7.14 -2.44 0.56
CA LEU A 69 5.80 -2.35 -0.02
C LEU A 69 5.68 -3.04 -1.39
N ARG A 70 6.76 -3.06 -2.19
CA ARG A 70 6.80 -3.79 -3.46
C ARG A 70 6.72 -5.29 -3.21
N ASP A 71 7.51 -5.79 -2.27
CA ASP A 71 7.63 -7.21 -1.99
C ASP A 71 6.39 -7.73 -1.26
N ALA A 72 5.82 -6.96 -0.34
CA ALA A 72 4.53 -7.27 0.28
C ALA A 72 3.42 -7.43 -0.78
N ALA A 73 3.32 -6.50 -1.73
CA ALA A 73 2.32 -6.58 -2.81
C ALA A 73 2.54 -7.79 -3.75
N ARG A 74 3.78 -8.24 -3.94
CA ARG A 74 4.07 -9.49 -4.70
C ARG A 74 3.62 -10.71 -3.91
N ARG A 75 4.01 -10.84 -2.64
CA ARG A 75 3.65 -11.97 -1.78
C ARG A 75 2.15 -12.19 -1.68
N VAL A 76 1.36 -11.12 -1.62
CA VAL A 76 -0.11 -11.20 -1.60
C VAL A 76 -0.67 -11.80 -2.90
N SER A 77 0.03 -11.62 -4.04
CA SER A 77 -0.33 -12.25 -5.32
C SER A 77 0.05 -13.73 -5.34
N ASP A 78 1.19 -14.08 -4.73
CA ASP A 78 1.75 -15.44 -4.75
C ASP A 78 0.95 -16.45 -3.91
N VAL A 79 0.15 -16.00 -2.93
CA VAL A 79 -0.75 -16.89 -2.15
C VAL A 79 -1.80 -17.57 -3.06
N ARG A 80 -1.98 -17.10 -4.31
CA ARG A 80 -2.81 -17.79 -5.31
C ARG A 80 -2.24 -19.17 -5.66
N ASP A 81 -0.95 -19.26 -5.95
CA ASP A 81 -0.37 -20.45 -6.58
C ASP A 81 -0.30 -21.66 -5.63
N ALA A 82 -0.18 -21.43 -4.33
CA ALA A 82 -0.17 -22.51 -3.34
C ALA A 82 -1.56 -23.12 -3.09
N SER A 83 -2.63 -22.36 -3.30
CA SER A 83 -4.02 -22.81 -3.05
C SER A 83 -4.72 -23.40 -4.28
N SER A 84 -4.19 -23.22 -5.49
CA SER A 84 -4.77 -23.77 -6.72
C SER A 84 -4.34 -25.21 -7.04
N HIS A 85 -3.59 -25.87 -6.17
CA HIS A 85 -3.09 -27.25 -6.37
C HIS A 85 -3.79 -28.32 -5.48
N LEU A 86 -4.89 -27.98 -4.80
CA LEU A 86 -5.64 -28.93 -3.96
C LEU A 86 -7.01 -29.33 -4.53
N GLU A 87 -7.30 -29.00 -5.79
CA GLU A 87 -8.49 -29.50 -6.48
C GLU A 87 -8.07 -30.25 -7.76
N THR A 88 -7.79 -31.54 -7.61
CA THR A 88 -7.89 -32.60 -8.62
C THR A 88 -8.33 -33.85 -7.88
#